data_AF-B2MUN5-F1
#
_entry.id   AF-B2MUN5-F1
#
_cell.length_a   1.000
_cell.length_b   1.000
_cell.length_c   1.000
_cell.angle_alpha   90.00
_cell.angle_beta   90.00
_cell.angle_gamma   90.00
#
_symmetry.space_group_name_H-M   'P 1'
#
loop_
_entity.id
_entity.type
_entity.pdbx_description
1 polymer ?
#
loop_
_entity_poly.entity_id
_entity_poly.type
_entity_poly.pdbx_seq_one_letter_code
_entity_poly.pdbx_strand_id
1 'polypeptide(L)' 'MSQTVVLKVEMTCQGCVGAVQRVLGKMEGVESFDVNLEEKKVTVNGNVDPEAVLQKVSKTGRATSFWDESAPPSA' A
#
# COMPACT_ATOMS: atom_id res chain seq x y z
N MET A 1 1.24 -17.10 -6.60
CA MET A 1 0.65 -16.99 -5.26
C MET A 1 0.43 -15.51 -5.05
N SER A 2 -0.81 -15.04 -4.95
CA SER A 2 -1.06 -13.64 -4.64
C SER A 2 -0.86 -13.40 -3.14
N GLN A 3 -0.21 -12.29 -2.80
CA GLN A 3 0.03 -11.86 -1.43
C GLN A 3 -0.65 -10.51 -1.18
N THR A 4 -1.07 -10.29 0.06
CA THR A 4 -1.66 -9.02 0.49
C THR A 4 -0.63 -8.29 1.33
N VAL A 5 -0.20 -7.12 0.87
CA VAL A 5 0.73 -6.24 1.57
C VAL A 5 -0.06 -5.06 2.09
N VAL A 6 0.03 -4.80 3.38
CA VAL A 6 -0.61 -3.66 4.01
C VAL A 6 0.45 -2.71 4.53
N LEU A 7 0.33 -1.43 4.18
CA LEU A 7 1.26 -0.37 4.54
C LEU A 7 0.52 0.77 5.22
N LYS A 8 1.15 1.35 6.24
CA LYS A 8 0.75 2.63 6.83
C LYS A 8 1.46 3.75 6.09
N VAL A 9 0.73 4.74 5.59
CA VAL A 9 1.27 5.86 4.83
C VAL A 9 0.77 7.17 5.39
N GLU A 10 1.68 8.09 5.72
CA GLU A 10 1.29 9.45 6.08
C GLU A 10 0.67 10.20 4.89
N MET A 11 -0.66 10.29 4.94
CA MET A 11 -1.49 11.01 3.98
C MET A 11 -2.26 12.10 4.72
N THR A 12 -2.14 13.34 4.26
CA THR A 12 -2.79 14.52 4.87
C THR A 12 -3.76 15.23 3.93
N CYS A 13 -3.82 14.85 2.65
CA CYS A 13 -4.76 15.40 1.68
C CYS A 13 -5.11 14.39 0.59
N GLN A 14 -6.19 14.64 -0.16
CA GLN A 14 -6.59 13.79 -1.30
C GLN A 14 -5.51 13.73 -2.39
N GLY A 15 -4.71 14.78 -2.56
CA GLY A 15 -3.55 14.75 -3.46
C GLY A 15 -2.52 13.68 -3.05
N CYS A 16 -2.40 13.41 -1.75
CA CYS A 16 -1.55 12.35 -1.22
C CYS A 16 -2.03 10.96 -1.63
N VAL A 17 -3.33 10.74 -1.47
CA VAL A 17 -4.02 9.52 -1.88
C VAL A 17 -3.80 9.27 -3.36
N GLY A 18 -4.06 10.28 -4.20
CA GLY A 18 -3.89 10.16 -5.64
C GLY A 18 -2.44 9.91 -6.07
N ALA A 19 -1.44 10.43 -5.34
CA ALA A 19 -0.03 10.14 -5.61
C ALA A 19 0.31 8.67 -5.32
N VAL A 20 -0.17 8.14 -4.20
CA VAL A 20 0.03 6.74 -3.80
C VAL A 20 -0.67 5.79 -4.77
N GLN A 21 -1.94 6.05 -5.10
CA GLN A 21 -2.69 5.25 -6.07
C GLN A 21 -2.02 5.24 -7.45
N ARG A 22 -1.46 6.37 -7.91
CA ARG A 22 -0.73 6.45 -9.18
C ARG A 22 0.53 5.61 -9.20
N VAL A 23 1.29 5.51 -8.10
CA VAL A 23 2.50 4.68 -8.07
C VAL A 23 2.16 3.19 -7.95
N LEU A 24 1.11 2.84 -7.19
CA LEU A 24 0.62 1.47 -7.06
C LEU A 24 0.01 0.94 -8.36
N GLY A 25 -0.80 1.74 -9.06
CA GLY A 25 -1.37 1.36 -10.36
C GLY A 25 -0.34 1.23 -11.48
N LYS A 26 0.88 1.75 -11.29
CA LYS A 26 2.03 1.55 -12.20
C LYS A 26 2.97 0.45 -11.75
N MET A 27 2.69 -0.23 -10.65
CA MET A 27 3.52 -1.28 -10.12
C MET A 27 3.12 -2.61 -10.77
N GLU A 28 4.10 -3.29 -11.37
CA GLU A 28 3.87 -4.60 -11.98
C GLU A 28 3.59 -5.65 -10.90
N GLY A 29 2.61 -6.52 -11.17
CA GLY A 29 2.17 -7.56 -10.23
C GLY A 29 1.04 -7.14 -9.30
N VAL A 30 0.65 -5.86 -9.24
CA VAL A 30 -0.53 -5.42 -8.48
C VAL A 30 -1.79 -5.85 -9.24
N GLU A 31 -2.63 -6.65 -8.58
CA GLU A 31 -3.93 -7.06 -9.11
C GLU A 31 -5.03 -6.10 -8.62
N SER A 32 -4.98 -5.73 -7.34
CA SER A 32 -5.88 -4.73 -6.76
C SER A 32 -5.20 -3.96 -5.63
N PHE A 33 -5.69 -2.76 -5.34
CA PHE A 33 -5.21 -1.95 -4.23
C PHE A 33 -6.35 -1.12 -3.65
N ASP A 34 -6.29 -0.88 -2.34
CA ASP A 34 -7.22 -0.04 -1.59
C ASP A 34 -6.43 0.99 -0.79
N VAL A 35 -6.91 2.23 -0.76
CA VAL A 35 -6.23 3.33 -0.07
C VAL A 35 -7.23 4.06 0.80
N ASN A 36 -7.08 3.90 2.10
CA ASN A 36 -7.89 4.56 3.11
C ASN A 36 -7.16 5.78 3.69
N LEU A 37 -7.69 6.97 3.41
CA LEU A 37 -7.14 8.24 3.93
C LEU A 37 -7.43 8.41 5.43
N GLU A 38 -8.58 7.95 5.91
CA GLU A 38 -9.00 8.10 7.30
C GLU A 38 -8.07 7.30 8.23
N GLU A 39 -7.80 6.06 7.85
CA GLU A 39 -6.91 5.16 8.59
C GLU A 39 -5.43 5.30 8.22
N LYS A 40 -5.12 6.13 7.21
CA LYS A 40 -3.77 6.24 6.63
C LYS A 40 -3.22 4.86 6.22
N LYS A 41 -4.09 4.00 5.68
CA LYS A 41 -3.85 2.58 5.39
C LYS A 41 -3.90 2.33 3.90
N VAL A 42 -2.97 1.51 3.41
CA VAL A 42 -2.85 1.12 2.00
C VAL A 42 -2.77 -0.39 1.95
N THR A 43 -3.72 -1.01 1.26
CA THR A 43 -3.76 -2.45 1.05
C THR A 43 -3.46 -2.72 -0.40
N VAL A 44 -2.51 -3.61 -0.69
CA VAL A 44 -2.12 -4.01 -2.04
C VAL A 44 -2.25 -5.51 -2.12
N ASN A 45 -2.95 -6.01 -3.13
CA ASN A 45 -3.12 -7.42 -3.38
C ASN A 45 -2.58 -7.77 -4.76
N GLY A 46 -1.76 -8.80 -4.83
CA GLY A 46 -1.21 -9.31 -6.08
C GLY A 46 0.09 -10.06 -5.88
N ASN A 47 0.81 -10.31 -6.97
CA ASN A 47 2.12 -10.97 -6.94
C ASN A 47 3.24 -9.92 -6.82
N VAL A 48 3.26 -9.17 -5.71
CA VAL A 48 4.21 -8.08 -5.45
C VAL A 48 5.03 -8.28 -4.18
N ASP A 49 6.31 -7.92 -4.21
CA ASP A 49 7.16 -8.00 -3.02
C ASP A 49 6.87 -6.88 -2.01
N PRO A 50 6.65 -7.19 -0.72
CA PRO A 50 6.32 -6.19 0.30
C PRO A 50 7.36 -5.08 0.43
N GLU A 51 8.64 -5.42 0.34
CA GLU A 51 9.74 -4.43 0.32
C GLU A 51 9.69 -3.55 -0.93
N ALA A 52 9.37 -4.11 -2.09
CA ALA A 52 9.25 -3.35 -3.33
C ALA A 52 8.06 -2.36 -3.25
N VAL A 53 6.95 -2.77 -2.65
CA VAL A 53 5.79 -1.88 -2.44
C VAL A 53 6.19 -0.75 -1.50
N LEU A 54 6.84 -1.05 -0.37
CA LEU A 54 7.31 -0.05 0.59
C LEU A 54 8.25 0.95 -0.07
N GLN A 55 9.24 0.47 -0.84
CA GLN A 55 10.16 1.31 -1.60
C GLN A 55 9.43 2.22 -2.61
N LYS A 56 8.47 1.67 -3.35
CA LYS A 56 7.67 2.42 -4.34
C LYS A 56 6.86 3.52 -3.69
N VAL A 57 6.22 3.24 -2.56
CA VAL A 57 5.43 4.23 -1.83
C VAL A 57 6.34 5.26 -1.14
N SER A 58 7.48 4.84 -0.58
CA SER A 58 8.46 5.73 0.04
C SER A 58 9.03 6.76 -0.95
N LYS A 59 9.18 6.39 -2.24
CA LYS A 59 9.56 7.32 -3.32
C LYS A 59 8.58 8.49 -3.53
N THR A 60 7.37 8.42 -2.98
CA THR A 60 6.42 9.55 -2.99
C THR A 60 6.77 10.63 -1.96
N GLY A 61 7.83 10.45 -1.16
CA GLY A 61 8.28 11.38 -0.13
C GLY A 61 7.46 11.32 1.15
N ARG A 62 6.80 10.18 1.41
CA ARG A 62 5.87 9.99 2.52
C ARG A 62 6.43 9.01 3.53
N ALA A 63 6.24 9.29 4.81
CA ALA A 63 6.52 8.31 5.84
C ALA A 63 5.66 7.06 5.61
N THR A 64 6.33 5.93 5.46
CA THR A 64 5.72 4.64 5.12
C THR A 64 6.26 3.58 6.06
N SER A 65 5.36 2.77 6.62
CA SER A 65 5.71 1.64 7.48
C SER A 65 4.88 0.43 7.10
N PHE A 66 5.38 -0.78 7.38
CA PHE A 66 4.53 -1.96 7.31
C PHE A 66 3.38 -1.84 8.31
N TRP A 67 2.19 -2.21 7.86
CA TRP A 67 1.05 -2.34 8.74
C TRP A 67 1.04 -3.78 9.24
N ASP A 68 1.53 -3.99 10.46
CA ASP A 68 1.52 -5.27 11.16
C ASP A 68 0.09 -5.67 11.52
N GLU A 69 -0.64 -6.20 10.55
CA GLU A 69 -1.88 -6.93 10.76
C GLU A 69 -1.61 -8.41 10.48
N SER A 70 -0.79 -9.02 11.35
CA SER A 70 -0.52 -10.47 11.35
C SER A 70 -1.74 -11.31 11.76
N ALA A 71 -2.96 -10.79 11.61
CA ALA A 71 -4.19 -11.54 11.81
C ALA A 71 -4.88 -11.71 10.44
N PRO A 72 -4.63 -12.81 9.71
CA PRO A 72 -5.67 -13.29 8.81
C PRO A 72 -6.95 -13.48 9.63
N PRO A 73 -8.14 -13.07 9.17
CA PRO A 73 -9.34 -13.73 9.65
C PRO A 73 -9.22 -15.19 9.20
N SER A 74 -8.83 -16.04 10.13
CA SER A 74 -8.94 -17.50 10.01
C SER A 74 -10.36 -17.84 9.57
N ALA A 75 -10.53 -18.38 8.36
CA ALA A 75 -11.57 -19.34 7.98
C ALA A 75 -11.40 -19.76 6.50
#